data_AF-A0A511STX5-F1
#
_entry.id   AF-A0A511STX5-F1
#
_cell.length_a   1.000
_cell.length_b   1.000
_cell.length_c   1.000
_cell.angle_alpha   90.00
_cell.angle_beta   90.00
_cell.angle_gamma   90.00
#
_symmetry.space_group_name_H-M   'P 1'
#
loop_
_entity.id
_entity.type
_entity.pdbx_description
1 polymer ?
#
loop_
_entity_poly.entity_id
_entity_poly.type
_entity_poly.pdbx_seq_one_letter_code
_entity_poly.pdbx_strand_id
1 'polypeptide(L)'
;MASPSRNRIGEILVKARVIDELQLRSAMATLDQWGGRLSRVVADLGLATEDTITEAICQGLGMQRVQLGNISRDAGALSRVDMTLAEQKAVFPVSLKDNGKTLVLAMADPTDLSTLDQVAARSRARVVPMVAGEREIEHAILRHYRGQEPVVSTRFSPSRNQSSDTQATVDEQEDEFKVVDMSGKTVVKRIADIVPPESPATAPAPRAPERPAPPVAAQGSSAADILDEILAGGPSTAPEWTDEDLQRLQTLQQNQEKSSKILRALLELLLEKGKLQQRELAARMRL
;
A
#
# COMPACT_ATOMS: atom_id res chain seq x y z
N MET A 1 19.64 -5.81 -29.01
CA MET A 1 18.77 -5.14 -28.02
C MET A 1 17.96 -6.23 -27.35
N ALA A 2 18.24 -6.52 -26.07
CA ALA A 2 17.50 -7.54 -25.34
C ALA A 2 16.05 -7.08 -25.23
N SER A 3 15.11 -7.84 -25.79
CA SER A 3 13.68 -7.60 -25.60
C SER A 3 13.41 -7.50 -24.09
N PRO A 4 12.61 -6.54 -23.62
CA PRO A 4 12.29 -6.45 -22.20
C PRO A 4 11.73 -7.81 -21.80
N SER A 5 12.37 -8.46 -20.83
CA SER A 5 11.97 -9.76 -20.30
C SER A 5 10.48 -9.66 -19.99
N ARG A 6 9.69 -10.32 -20.85
CA ARG A 6 8.25 -10.23 -20.89
C ARG A 6 7.71 -10.74 -19.56
N ASN A 7 7.42 -9.83 -18.64
CA ASN A 7 7.03 -10.14 -17.28
C ASN A 7 5.73 -10.96 -17.31
N ARG A 8 5.85 -12.25 -17.04
CA ARG A 8 4.74 -13.20 -17.17
C ARG A 8 3.58 -12.86 -16.22
N ILE A 9 3.90 -12.39 -15.01
CA ILE A 9 2.90 -11.88 -14.06
C ILE A 9 2.15 -10.69 -14.62
N GLY A 10 2.85 -9.72 -15.23
CA GLY A 10 2.21 -8.54 -15.81
C GLY A 10 1.19 -8.91 -16.89
N GLU A 11 1.54 -9.84 -17.77
CA GLU A 11 0.60 -10.35 -18.78
C GLU A 11 -0.60 -11.07 -18.17
N ILE A 12 -0.40 -11.84 -17.09
CA ILE A 12 -1.49 -12.51 -16.39
C ILE A 12 -2.46 -11.50 -15.79
N LEU A 13 -1.95 -10.45 -15.14
CA LEU A 13 -2.79 -9.42 -14.52
C LEU A 13 -3.60 -8.61 -15.55
N VAL A 14 -3.00 -8.31 -16.71
CA VAL A 14 -3.72 -7.66 -17.82
C VAL A 14 -4.78 -8.57 -18.42
N LYS A 15 -4.45 -9.86 -18.65
CA LYS A 15 -5.42 -10.85 -19.15
C LYS A 15 -6.59 -11.07 -18.20
N ALA A 16 -6.33 -11.05 -16.90
CA ALA A 16 -7.35 -11.15 -15.85
C ALA A 16 -8.15 -9.85 -15.66
N ARG A 17 -7.87 -8.78 -16.43
CA ARG A 17 -8.50 -7.45 -16.32
C ARG A 17 -8.36 -6.82 -14.93
N VAL A 18 -7.34 -7.21 -14.18
CA VAL A 18 -7.02 -6.61 -12.86
C VAL A 18 -6.37 -5.25 -13.05
N ILE A 19 -5.53 -5.12 -14.08
CA ILE A 19 -4.87 -3.87 -14.47
C ILE A 19 -4.95 -3.68 -15.98
N ASP A 20 -4.88 -2.42 -16.42
CA ASP A 20 -4.76 -2.06 -17.82
C ASP A 20 -3.29 -1.98 -18.28
N GLU A 21 -3.04 -1.95 -19.59
CA GLU A 21 -1.70 -1.82 -20.17
C GLU A 21 -0.99 -0.53 -19.71
N LEU A 22 -1.71 0.57 -19.58
CA LEU A 22 -1.15 1.83 -19.08
C LEU A 22 -0.70 1.70 -17.62
N GLN A 23 -1.52 1.06 -16.80
CA GLN A 23 -1.22 0.81 -15.39
C GLN A 23 -0.04 -0.15 -15.23
N LEU A 24 0.05 -1.19 -16.07
CA LEU A 24 1.21 -2.09 -16.10
C LEU A 24 2.50 -1.33 -16.45
N ARG A 25 2.48 -0.42 -17.43
CA ARG A 25 3.65 0.40 -17.77
C ARG A 25 4.09 1.28 -16.59
N SER A 26 3.14 1.90 -15.90
CA SER A 26 3.43 2.71 -14.70
C SER A 26 4.06 1.87 -13.58
N ALA A 27 3.50 0.68 -13.32
CA ALA A 27 4.05 -0.25 -12.35
C ALA A 27 5.46 -0.73 -12.73
N MET A 28 5.72 -1.00 -14.01
CA MET A 28 7.05 -1.38 -14.48
C MET A 28 8.07 -0.23 -14.36
N ALA A 29 7.68 1.01 -14.67
CA ALA A 29 8.57 2.16 -14.48
C ALA A 29 8.98 2.33 -13.00
N THR A 30 8.04 2.08 -12.09
CA THR A 30 8.32 2.08 -10.64
C THR A 30 9.22 0.91 -10.25
N LEU A 31 9.00 -0.28 -10.81
CA LEU A 31 9.83 -1.45 -10.59
C LEU A 31 11.27 -1.24 -11.08
N ASP A 32 11.47 -0.59 -12.22
CA ASP A 32 12.81 -0.29 -12.75
C ASP A 32 13.54 0.77 -11.91
N GLN A 33 12.80 1.72 -11.33
CA GLN A 33 13.37 2.78 -10.49
C GLN A 33 13.72 2.31 -9.08
N TRP A 34 12.86 1.49 -8.45
CA TRP A 34 12.96 1.11 -7.04
C TRP A 34 13.36 -0.36 -6.83
N GLY A 35 13.20 -1.20 -7.84
CA GLY A 35 13.35 -2.65 -7.74
C GLY A 35 12.17 -3.33 -7.03
N GLY A 36 12.31 -4.63 -6.79
CA GLY A 36 11.34 -5.42 -6.03
C GLY A 36 10.51 -6.37 -6.88
N ARG A 37 9.24 -6.57 -6.50
CA ARG A 37 8.30 -7.49 -7.14
C ARG A 37 7.15 -6.72 -7.74
N LEU A 38 6.74 -7.11 -8.96
CA LEU A 38 5.64 -6.46 -9.65
C LEU A 38 4.34 -6.52 -8.85
N SER A 39 4.01 -7.68 -8.25
CA SER A 39 2.82 -7.87 -7.43
C SER A 39 2.75 -6.86 -6.27
N ARG A 40 3.87 -6.62 -5.59
CA ARG A 40 3.97 -5.64 -4.49
C ARG A 40 3.78 -4.22 -4.98
N VAL A 41 4.48 -3.85 -6.05
CA VAL A 41 4.40 -2.51 -6.64
C VAL A 41 2.96 -2.19 -7.08
N VAL A 42 2.27 -3.15 -7.69
CA VAL A 42 0.87 -2.98 -8.11
C VAL A 42 -0.05 -2.77 -6.89
N ALA A 43 0.17 -3.50 -5.80
CA ALA A 43 -0.58 -3.32 -4.55
C ALA A 43 -0.25 -1.99 -3.84
N ASP A 44 1.02 -1.58 -3.84
CA ASP A 44 1.49 -0.35 -3.18
C ASP A 44 1.05 0.91 -3.95
N LEU A 45 0.94 0.84 -5.28
CA LEU A 45 0.34 1.88 -6.11
C LEU A 45 -1.20 1.94 -5.99
N GLY A 46 -1.82 1.02 -5.26
CA GLY A 46 -3.28 0.96 -5.07
C GLY A 46 -4.06 0.61 -6.34
N LEU A 47 -3.39 0.02 -7.35
CA LEU A 47 -4.03 -0.35 -8.61
C LEU A 47 -4.96 -1.55 -8.45
N ALA A 48 -4.61 -2.47 -7.56
CA ALA A 48 -5.39 -3.66 -7.22
C ALA A 48 -5.11 -4.08 -5.78
N THR A 49 -6.06 -4.81 -5.17
CA THR A 49 -5.85 -5.40 -3.85
C THR A 49 -4.97 -6.65 -3.95
N GLU A 50 -4.28 -6.98 -2.87
CA GLU A 50 -3.38 -8.13 -2.85
C GLU A 50 -4.13 -9.46 -3.05
N ASP A 51 -5.37 -9.53 -2.56
CA ASP A 51 -6.26 -10.66 -2.77
C ASP A 51 -6.58 -10.86 -4.26
N THR A 52 -6.94 -9.79 -4.98
CA THR A 52 -7.29 -9.89 -6.41
C THR A 52 -6.08 -10.20 -7.27
N ILE A 53 -4.90 -9.65 -6.93
CA ILE A 53 -3.63 -9.98 -7.58
C ILE A 53 -3.32 -11.47 -7.40
N THR A 54 -3.40 -11.96 -6.16
CA THR A 54 -3.13 -13.36 -5.82
C THR A 54 -4.09 -14.30 -6.56
N GLU A 55 -5.38 -13.97 -6.58
CA GLU A 55 -6.39 -14.76 -7.28
C GLU A 55 -6.16 -14.81 -8.80
N ALA A 56 -5.84 -13.67 -9.42
CA ALA A 56 -5.52 -13.61 -10.84
C ALA A 56 -4.28 -14.45 -11.20
N ILE A 57 -3.25 -14.44 -10.36
CA ILE A 57 -2.05 -15.28 -10.54
C ILE A 57 -2.41 -16.76 -10.42
N CYS A 58 -3.22 -17.15 -9.44
CA CYS A 58 -3.70 -18.52 -9.27
C CYS A 58 -4.45 -19.01 -10.52
N GLN A 59 -5.41 -18.21 -11.00
CA GLN A 59 -6.21 -18.53 -12.18
C GLN A 59 -5.36 -18.59 -13.46
N GLY A 60 -4.43 -17.65 -13.63
CA GLY A 60 -3.56 -17.58 -14.81
C GLY A 60 -2.55 -18.72 -14.91
N LEU A 61 -2.15 -19.31 -13.77
CA LEU A 61 -1.16 -20.38 -13.71
C LEU A 61 -1.76 -21.75 -13.34
N GLY A 62 -3.04 -21.82 -13.00
CA GLY A 62 -3.70 -23.04 -12.54
C GLY A 62 -3.18 -23.54 -11.18
N MET A 63 -2.72 -22.63 -10.32
CA MET A 63 -2.14 -22.96 -9.01
C MET A 63 -3.14 -22.74 -7.88
N GLN A 64 -2.91 -23.41 -6.75
CA GLN A 64 -3.75 -23.26 -5.57
C GLN A 64 -3.32 -22.04 -4.74
N ARG A 65 -4.32 -21.28 -4.26
CA ARG A 65 -4.13 -20.21 -3.29
C ARG A 65 -4.00 -20.80 -1.88
N VAL A 66 -3.13 -20.22 -1.06
CA VAL A 66 -3.06 -20.50 0.38
C VAL A 66 -3.17 -19.22 1.18
N GLN A 67 -3.85 -19.28 2.32
CA GLN A 67 -3.98 -18.18 3.27
C GLN A 67 -3.18 -18.50 4.53
N LEU A 68 -2.16 -17.69 4.80
CA LEU A 68 -1.17 -17.85 5.87
C LEU A 68 -1.63 -17.35 7.24
N GLY A 69 -2.72 -16.58 7.31
CA GLY A 69 -3.23 -16.02 8.57
C GLY A 69 -3.60 -17.06 9.65
N ASN A 70 -4.11 -18.23 9.23
CA ASN A 70 -4.67 -19.25 10.12
C ASN A 70 -3.88 -20.57 10.15
N ILE A 71 -2.66 -20.59 9.64
CA ILE A 71 -1.90 -21.83 9.51
C ILE A 71 -1.23 -22.20 10.83
N SER A 72 -1.26 -23.50 11.14
CA SER A 72 -0.51 -24.03 12.28
C SER A 72 0.99 -24.08 11.98
N ARG A 73 1.80 -23.80 13.00
CA ARG A 73 3.27 -23.81 12.91
C ARG A 73 3.77 -25.24 12.71
N ASP A 74 4.31 -25.56 11.53
CA ASP A 74 5.05 -26.80 11.28
C ASP A 74 6.56 -26.55 11.43
N ALA A 75 7.13 -26.96 12.56
CA ALA A 75 8.56 -26.82 12.84
C ALA A 75 9.43 -27.60 11.84
N GLY A 76 8.94 -28.73 11.31
CA GLY A 76 9.65 -29.52 10.32
C GLY A 76 9.79 -28.74 9.01
N ALA A 77 8.73 -28.09 8.55
CA ALA A 77 8.74 -27.27 7.34
C ALA A 77 9.63 -26.02 7.50
N LEU A 78 9.52 -25.32 8.63
CA LEU A 78 10.31 -24.12 8.93
C LEU A 78 11.82 -24.42 9.01
N SER A 79 12.21 -25.60 9.50
CA SER A 79 13.63 -25.98 9.55
C SER A 79 14.28 -26.20 8.17
N ARG A 80 13.48 -26.37 7.11
CA ARG A 80 13.96 -26.65 5.74
C ARG A 80 14.27 -25.40 4.94
N VAL A 81 13.79 -24.23 5.37
CA VAL A 81 13.96 -22.96 4.67
C VAL A 81 14.53 -21.95 5.65
N ASP A 82 15.69 -21.40 5.33
CA ASP A 82 16.29 -20.35 6.15
C ASP A 82 15.43 -19.09 6.10
N MET A 83 15.35 -18.42 7.24
CA MET A 83 14.61 -17.16 7.37
C MET A 83 15.07 -16.09 6.37
N THR A 84 16.38 -15.96 6.17
CA THR A 84 16.96 -14.97 5.24
C THR A 84 16.55 -15.24 3.80
N LEU A 85 16.46 -16.52 3.41
CA LEU A 85 15.96 -16.93 2.10
C LEU A 85 14.46 -16.63 1.98
N ALA A 86 13.68 -16.95 3.02
CA ALA A 86 12.25 -16.71 3.08
C ALA A 86 11.92 -15.21 2.90
N GLU A 87 12.63 -14.31 3.58
CA GLU A 87 12.47 -12.86 3.47
C GLU A 87 12.89 -12.33 2.09
N GLN A 88 14.09 -12.67 1.62
CA GLN A 88 14.60 -12.18 0.33
C GLN A 88 13.76 -12.65 -0.85
N LYS A 89 13.28 -13.90 -0.79
CA LYS A 89 12.52 -14.52 -1.87
C LYS A 89 11.01 -14.48 -1.65
N ALA A 90 10.52 -13.81 -0.61
CA ALA A 90 9.11 -13.76 -0.27
C ALA A 90 8.43 -15.13 -0.43
N VAL A 91 8.99 -16.12 0.29
CA VAL A 91 8.47 -17.49 0.32
C VAL A 91 8.29 -17.97 1.75
N PHE A 92 7.30 -18.83 1.98
CA PHE A 92 7.03 -19.37 3.30
C PHE A 92 6.74 -20.88 3.23
N PRO A 93 7.46 -21.73 4.00
CA PRO A 93 7.18 -23.16 4.05
C PRO A 93 5.93 -23.43 4.88
N VAL A 94 4.88 -23.95 4.24
CA VAL A 94 3.55 -24.13 4.86
C VAL A 94 3.47 -25.44 5.63
N SER A 95 3.86 -26.55 5.00
CA SER A 95 3.77 -27.88 5.62
C SER A 95 4.71 -28.86 4.94
N LEU A 96 5.15 -29.85 5.71
CA LEU A 96 5.96 -30.95 5.23
C LEU A 96 5.11 -32.23 5.17
N LYS A 97 4.92 -32.75 3.96
CA LYS A 97 4.11 -33.96 3.67
C LYS A 97 5.00 -35.15 3.31
N ASP A 98 4.38 -36.31 3.20
CA ASP A 98 5.00 -37.57 2.74
C ASP A 98 6.26 -37.94 3.54
N ASN A 99 6.19 -37.78 4.86
CA ASN A 99 7.30 -38.06 5.78
C ASN A 99 8.59 -37.28 5.45
N GLY A 100 8.47 -36.01 5.06
CA GLY A 100 9.63 -35.17 4.78
C GLY A 100 10.07 -35.09 3.33
N LYS A 101 9.34 -35.74 2.41
CA LYS A 101 9.67 -35.80 0.98
C LYS A 101 9.03 -34.70 0.15
N THR A 102 7.91 -34.14 0.60
CA THR A 102 7.17 -33.11 -0.14
C THR A 102 7.03 -31.86 0.72
N LEU A 103 7.57 -30.73 0.26
CA LEU A 103 7.45 -29.43 0.93
C LEU A 103 6.40 -28.59 0.21
N VAL A 104 5.33 -28.20 0.91
CA VAL A 104 4.38 -27.21 0.40
C VAL A 104 4.94 -25.82 0.68
N LEU A 105 5.14 -25.03 -0.37
CA LEU A 105 5.78 -23.72 -0.31
C LEU A 105 4.81 -22.65 -0.81
N ALA A 106 4.48 -21.68 0.05
CA ALA A 106 3.79 -20.47 -0.36
C ALA A 106 4.78 -19.49 -0.98
N MET A 107 4.44 -18.92 -2.13
CA MET A 107 5.28 -17.98 -2.88
C MET A 107 4.47 -16.77 -3.34
N ALA A 108 5.05 -15.57 -3.23
CA ALA A 108 4.48 -14.36 -3.81
C ALA A 108 4.60 -14.33 -5.34
N ASP A 109 5.70 -14.87 -5.87
CA ASP A 109 5.96 -14.98 -7.30
C ASP A 109 6.25 -16.44 -7.68
N PRO A 110 5.24 -17.19 -8.18
CA PRO A 110 5.43 -18.57 -8.63
C PRO A 110 6.14 -18.71 -9.98
N THR A 111 6.42 -17.61 -10.69
CA THR A 111 7.12 -17.64 -11.98
C THR A 111 8.65 -17.60 -11.82
N ASP A 112 9.14 -17.30 -10.61
CA ASP A 112 10.56 -17.38 -10.26
C ASP A 112 11.01 -18.84 -10.04
N LEU A 113 11.30 -19.52 -11.15
CA LEU A 113 11.84 -20.89 -11.16
C LEU A 113 13.17 -20.98 -10.40
N SER A 114 13.97 -19.92 -10.37
CA SER A 114 15.27 -19.92 -9.69
C SER A 114 15.11 -20.10 -8.17
N THR A 115 14.05 -19.53 -7.60
CA THR A 115 13.72 -19.69 -6.19
C THR A 115 13.22 -21.10 -5.89
N LEU A 116 12.39 -21.67 -6.77
CA LEU A 116 11.93 -23.06 -6.63
C LEU A 116 13.10 -24.05 -6.61
N ASP A 117 14.05 -23.91 -7.54
CA ASP A 117 15.21 -24.79 -7.61
C ASP A 117 16.12 -24.63 -6.39
N GLN A 118 16.33 -23.40 -5.92
CA GLN A 118 17.12 -23.14 -4.70
C GLN A 118 16.48 -23.75 -3.45
N VAL A 119 15.16 -23.60 -3.28
CA VAL A 119 14.44 -24.18 -2.15
C VAL A 119 14.42 -25.71 -2.25
N ALA A 120 14.23 -26.28 -3.44
CA ALA A 120 14.28 -27.72 -3.65
C ALA A 120 15.66 -28.30 -3.31
N ALA A 121 16.74 -27.65 -3.76
CA ALA A 121 18.11 -28.08 -3.49
C ALA A 121 18.45 -28.04 -1.99
N ARG A 122 18.04 -26.98 -1.28
CA ARG A 122 18.29 -26.85 0.18
C ARG A 122 17.42 -27.80 1.00
N SER A 123 16.12 -27.86 0.68
CA SER A 123 15.17 -28.67 1.46
C SER A 123 15.32 -30.17 1.23
N ARG A 124 15.99 -30.61 0.15
CA ARG A 124 16.09 -32.01 -0.30
C ARG A 124 14.72 -32.69 -0.41
N ALA A 125 13.68 -31.91 -0.72
CA ALA A 125 12.31 -32.34 -0.85
C ALA A 125 11.75 -31.87 -2.19
N ARG A 126 10.73 -32.57 -2.70
CA ARG A 126 9.92 -32.10 -3.82
C ARG A 126 9.13 -30.89 -3.35
N VAL A 127 9.31 -29.74 -4.01
CA VAL A 127 8.58 -28.52 -3.69
C VAL A 127 7.27 -28.49 -4.47
N VAL A 128 6.17 -28.24 -3.76
CA VAL A 128 4.85 -27.98 -4.34
C VAL A 128 4.52 -26.51 -4.11
N PRO A 129 4.59 -25.64 -5.13
CA PRO A 129 4.27 -24.23 -4.99
C PRO A 129 2.77 -24.01 -4.81
N MET A 130 2.45 -23.08 -3.91
CA MET A 130 1.14 -22.46 -3.75
C MET A 130 1.32 -20.94 -3.76
N VAL A 131 0.31 -20.19 -4.17
CA VAL A 131 0.39 -18.73 -4.25
C VAL A 131 -0.20 -18.11 -2.98
N ALA A 132 0.49 -17.12 -2.41
CA ALA A 132 0.00 -16.30 -1.31
C ALA A 132 0.39 -14.83 -1.52
N GLY A 133 -0.28 -13.93 -0.82
CA GLY A 133 0.07 -12.51 -0.83
C GLY A 133 1.46 -12.27 -0.25
N GLU A 134 2.16 -11.25 -0.73
CA GLU A 134 3.50 -10.89 -0.26
C GLU A 134 3.48 -10.37 1.18
N ARG A 135 2.55 -9.48 1.54
CA ARG A 135 2.34 -9.01 2.92
C ARG A 135 1.91 -10.15 3.83
N GLU A 136 1.12 -11.07 3.30
CA GLU A 136 0.68 -12.25 4.03
C GLU A 136 1.87 -13.16 4.38
N ILE A 137 2.80 -13.33 3.44
CA ILE A 137 4.07 -14.04 3.64
C ILE A 137 4.96 -13.29 4.64
N GLU A 138 5.11 -11.98 4.50
CA GLU A 138 5.87 -11.15 5.45
C GLU A 138 5.34 -11.32 6.88
N HIS A 139 4.02 -11.24 7.07
CA HIS A 139 3.38 -11.44 8.37
C HIS A 139 3.59 -12.87 8.91
N ALA A 140 3.48 -13.89 8.05
CA ALA A 140 3.74 -15.26 8.45
C ALA A 140 5.20 -15.47 8.87
N ILE A 141 6.15 -14.85 8.16
CA ILE A 141 7.57 -14.92 8.51
C ILE A 141 7.82 -14.28 9.88
N LEU A 142 7.28 -13.08 10.12
CA LEU A 142 7.39 -12.38 11.40
C LEU A 142 6.83 -13.24 12.55
N ARG A 143 5.63 -13.81 12.35
CA ARG A 143 4.95 -14.62 13.35
C ARG A 143 5.68 -15.92 13.67
N HIS A 144 6.13 -16.64 12.65
CA HIS A 144 6.63 -18.02 12.84
C HIS A 144 8.15 -18.12 13.00
N TYR A 145 8.93 -17.22 12.38
CA TYR A 145 10.39 -17.18 12.58
C TYR A 145 10.82 -16.27 13.72
N ARG A 146 10.23 -15.07 13.85
CA ARG A 146 10.62 -14.11 14.91
C ARG A 146 9.79 -14.24 16.18
N GLY A 147 8.66 -14.95 16.14
CA GLY A 147 7.72 -15.00 17.26
C GLY A 147 7.08 -13.64 17.56
N GLN A 148 7.08 -12.72 16.60
CA GLN A 148 6.51 -11.38 16.74
C GLN A 148 5.12 -11.35 16.11
N GLU A 149 4.14 -10.81 16.83
CA GLU A 149 2.84 -10.56 16.23
C GLU A 149 2.94 -9.37 15.27
N PRO A 150 2.47 -9.50 14.01
CA PRO A 150 2.53 -8.39 13.07
C PRO A 150 1.72 -7.22 13.63
N VAL A 151 2.34 -6.04 13.69
CA VAL A 151 1.65 -4.82 14.13
C VAL A 151 0.72 -4.38 12.99
N VAL A 152 -0.47 -4.98 12.95
CA VAL A 152 -1.52 -4.55 12.04
C VAL A 152 -1.93 -3.16 12.51
N SER A 153 -1.53 -2.13 11.76
CA SER A 153 -2.05 -0.78 11.95
C SER A 153 -3.50 -0.78 11.48
N THR A 154 -4.41 -1.22 12.34
CA THR A 154 -5.85 -1.28 12.08
C THR A 154 -6.42 0.14 12.05
N ARG A 155 -6.09 0.93 11.02
CA ARG A 155 -6.74 2.23 10.79
C ARG A 155 -8.12 2.10 10.14
N PHE A 156 -8.53 0.89 9.76
CA PHE A 156 -9.87 0.61 9.26
C PHE A 156 -10.30 -0.80 9.68
N SER A 157 -10.90 -0.91 10.87
CA SER A 157 -11.86 -1.98 11.12
C SER A 157 -13.24 -1.45 10.70
N PRO A 158 -13.90 -2.01 9.67
CA PRO A 158 -15.33 -1.77 9.50
C PRO A 158 -16.02 -2.39 10.71
N SER A 159 -16.78 -1.56 11.43
CA SER A 159 -17.67 -1.95 12.53
C SER A 159 -18.54 -3.12 12.11
N ARG A 160 -18.13 -4.35 12.44
CA ARG A 160 -18.94 -5.55 12.26
C ARG A 160 -19.69 -5.78 13.56
N ASN A 161 -20.89 -5.24 13.60
CA ASN A 161 -21.86 -5.47 14.66
C ASN A 161 -22.16 -6.99 14.72
N GLN A 162 -21.64 -7.67 15.74
CA GLN A 162 -22.04 -9.03 16.10
C GLN A 162 -22.40 -9.04 17.58
N SER A 163 -23.69 -8.88 17.81
CA SER A 163 -24.37 -9.26 19.03
C SER A 163 -24.40 -10.79 19.13
N SER A 164 -23.63 -11.36 20.05
CA SER A 164 -23.97 -12.60 20.75
C SER A 164 -22.97 -12.85 21.89
N ASP A 165 -23.43 -12.54 23.09
CA ASP A 165 -23.16 -13.20 24.37
C ASP A 165 -22.15 -14.37 24.34
N THR A 166 -20.98 -14.17 24.96
CA THR A 166 -20.26 -15.23 25.67
C THR A 166 -19.35 -14.57 26.71
N GLN A 167 -19.66 -14.80 27.99
CA GLN A 167 -18.86 -14.42 29.14
C GLN A 167 -17.46 -15.04 29.06
N ALA A 168 -16.42 -14.19 29.09
CA ALA A 168 -15.08 -14.56 29.53
C ALA A 168 -14.56 -13.45 30.43
N THR A 169 -14.45 -13.76 31.72
CA THR A 169 -13.79 -12.93 32.74
C THR A 169 -12.32 -12.77 32.38
N VAL A 170 -11.88 -11.53 32.16
CA VAL A 170 -10.46 -11.18 32.08
C VAL A 170 -10.26 -9.96 32.98
N ASP A 171 -9.37 -10.10 33.95
CA ASP A 171 -9.04 -9.09 34.95
C ASP A 171 -8.63 -7.76 34.30
N GLU A 172 -9.38 -6.70 34.60
CA GLU A 172 -9.06 -5.32 34.26
C GLU A 172 -8.04 -4.78 35.27
N GLN A 173 -6.77 -4.77 34.88
CA GLN A 173 -5.82 -3.80 35.43
C GLN A 173 -5.84 -2.58 34.52
N GLU A 174 -6.58 -1.56 34.93
CA GLU A 174 -6.63 -0.25 34.29
C GLU A 174 -5.33 0.51 34.57
N ASP A 175 -4.49 0.70 33.56
CA ASP A 175 -3.36 1.63 33.63
C ASP A 175 -3.87 3.09 33.61
N GLU A 176 -3.74 3.77 34.74
CA GLU A 176 -4.07 5.20 34.93
C GLU A 176 -3.03 6.11 34.22
N PHE A 177 -3.36 6.59 33.01
CA PHE A 177 -2.52 7.58 32.32
C PHE A 177 -2.85 9.02 32.74
N LYS A 178 -1.88 9.71 33.35
CA LYS A 178 -1.95 11.16 33.65
C LYS A 178 -1.35 11.96 32.48
N VAL A 179 -2.21 12.66 31.73
CA VAL A 179 -1.78 13.68 30.77
C VAL A 179 -1.70 15.04 31.47
N VAL A 180 -0.54 15.69 31.39
CA VAL A 180 -0.28 17.01 31.98
C VAL A 180 -0.06 18.00 30.83
N ASP A 181 -0.80 19.09 30.81
CA ASP A 181 -0.57 20.18 29.85
C ASP A 181 0.70 20.98 30.22
N MET A 182 1.29 21.72 29.27
CA MET A 182 2.58 22.42 29.43
C MET A 182 2.58 23.53 30.50
N SER A 183 1.44 23.83 31.12
CA SER A 183 1.32 24.74 32.28
C SER A 183 1.16 24.01 33.63
N GLY A 184 1.37 22.70 33.69
CA GLY A 184 1.46 21.93 34.95
C GLY A 184 0.14 21.70 35.70
N LYS A 185 -1.01 21.94 35.06
CA LYS A 185 -2.33 21.71 35.65
C LYS A 185 -3.00 20.48 35.02
N THR A 186 -3.39 19.52 35.86
CA THR A 186 -4.06 18.26 35.49
C THR A 186 -5.55 18.50 35.26
N VAL A 187 -6.10 18.12 34.09
CA VAL A 187 -7.50 18.46 33.74
C VAL A 187 -8.43 17.25 33.55
N VAL A 188 -7.97 15.98 33.56
CA VAL A 188 -8.90 14.87 33.32
C VAL A 188 -8.73 13.70 34.29
N LYS A 189 -9.81 13.35 34.99
CA LYS A 189 -10.05 12.05 35.62
C LYS A 189 -11.33 11.51 35.02
N ARG A 190 -11.24 10.38 34.30
CA ARG A 190 -12.31 9.62 33.62
C ARG A 190 -12.54 10.00 32.14
N ILE A 191 -12.42 8.99 31.27
CA ILE A 191 -12.72 9.04 29.83
C ILE A 191 -14.24 9.20 29.59
N ALA A 192 -15.06 8.83 30.57
CA ALA A 192 -16.54 8.89 30.49
C ALA A 192 -17.13 10.30 30.40
N ASP A 193 -16.38 11.35 30.76
CA ASP A 193 -16.87 12.74 30.72
C ASP A 193 -16.40 13.50 29.45
N ILE A 194 -15.75 12.82 28.49
CA ILE A 194 -15.58 13.35 27.13
C ILE A 194 -16.92 13.18 26.41
N VAL A 195 -17.80 14.16 26.60
CA VAL A 195 -18.93 14.38 25.72
C VAL A 195 -18.34 14.77 24.36
N PRO A 196 -18.50 13.97 23.29
CA PRO A 196 -18.23 14.45 21.95
C PRO A 196 -19.08 15.70 21.73
N PRO A 197 -18.58 16.80 21.13
CA PRO A 197 -19.48 17.90 20.79
C PRO A 197 -20.62 17.30 19.98
N GLU A 198 -21.83 17.44 20.53
CA GLU A 198 -23.06 16.98 19.92
C GLU A 198 -23.03 17.44 18.46
N SER A 199 -23.04 16.46 17.54
CA SER A 199 -23.33 16.74 16.14
C SER A 199 -24.60 17.59 16.13
N PRO A 200 -24.55 18.85 15.66
CA PRO A 200 -25.78 19.60 15.48
C PRO A 200 -26.66 18.75 14.56
N ALA A 201 -27.90 18.59 15.02
CA ALA A 201 -29.00 17.96 14.33
C ALA A 201 -28.88 18.12 12.81
N THR A 202 -29.04 17.00 12.10
CA THR A 202 -29.57 16.87 10.75
C THR A 202 -29.81 18.21 10.06
N ALA A 203 -28.73 18.81 9.54
CA ALA A 203 -28.87 19.69 8.41
C ALA A 203 -29.35 18.79 7.26
N PRO A 204 -30.42 19.15 6.53
CA PRO A 204 -30.77 18.43 5.31
C PRO A 204 -29.52 18.42 4.42
N ALA A 205 -29.26 17.26 3.80
CA ALA A 205 -28.17 17.05 2.87
C ALA A 205 -27.96 18.32 2.01
N PRO A 206 -26.71 18.79 1.79
CA PRO A 206 -26.50 19.78 0.75
C PRO A 206 -27.09 19.17 -0.51
N ARG A 207 -28.22 19.73 -0.98
CA ARG A 207 -28.74 19.47 -2.30
C ARG A 207 -27.52 19.67 -3.19
N ALA A 208 -27.11 18.61 -3.89
CA ALA A 208 -26.07 18.69 -4.90
C ALA A 208 -26.31 20.00 -5.67
N PRO A 209 -25.28 20.80 -6.01
CA PRO A 209 -25.51 21.84 -6.99
C PRO A 209 -26.17 21.12 -8.16
N GLU A 210 -27.43 21.46 -8.42
CA GLU A 210 -28.14 20.97 -9.60
C GLU A 210 -27.17 21.26 -10.72
N ARG A 211 -26.64 20.20 -11.34
CA ARG A 211 -26.01 20.36 -12.64
C ARG A 211 -27.07 21.12 -13.44
N PRO A 212 -26.81 22.36 -13.87
CA PRO A 212 -27.75 23.03 -14.74
C PRO A 212 -28.01 22.05 -15.88
N ALA A 213 -29.29 21.79 -16.13
CA ALA A 213 -29.69 20.94 -17.23
C ALA A 213 -28.89 21.36 -18.47
N PRO A 214 -28.41 20.40 -19.30
CA PRO A 214 -27.73 20.77 -20.53
C PRO A 214 -28.64 21.77 -21.26
N PRO A 215 -28.13 22.97 -21.64
CA PRO A 215 -28.94 23.88 -22.42
C PRO A 215 -29.43 23.10 -23.64
N VAL A 216 -30.74 23.15 -23.81
CA VAL A 216 -31.43 22.63 -24.98
C VAL A 216 -30.60 23.01 -26.19
N ALA A 217 -30.23 22.02 -27.01
CA ALA A 217 -29.40 22.19 -28.19
C ALA A 217 -30.06 23.17 -29.17
N ALA A 218 -29.82 24.47 -28.95
CA ALA A 218 -30.00 25.51 -29.93
C ALA A 218 -28.70 25.56 -30.75
N GLN A 219 -28.74 24.80 -31.84
CA GLN A 219 -28.11 25.11 -33.13
C GLN A 219 -26.87 26.01 -33.10
N GLY A 220 -25.70 25.36 -33.31
CA GLY A 220 -24.59 25.91 -34.08
C GLY A 220 -23.92 27.17 -33.55
N SER A 221 -22.94 26.99 -32.66
CA SER A 221 -21.78 27.86 -32.66
C SER A 221 -20.56 27.01 -32.94
N SER A 222 -19.91 27.30 -34.06
CA SER A 222 -18.72 26.61 -34.55
C SER A 222 -17.56 26.99 -33.63
N ALA A 223 -16.57 26.10 -33.47
CA ALA A 223 -15.32 26.43 -32.78
C ALA A 223 -14.63 27.71 -33.33
N ALA A 224 -14.97 28.13 -34.55
CA ALA A 224 -14.56 29.38 -35.15
C ALA A 224 -15.17 30.63 -34.46
N ASP A 225 -16.41 30.57 -33.99
CA ASP A 225 -17.09 31.71 -33.36
C ASP A 225 -16.51 31.99 -31.95
N ILE A 226 -16.15 30.92 -31.23
CA ILE A 226 -15.49 30.99 -29.92
C ILE A 226 -14.09 31.59 -30.04
N LEU A 227 -13.37 31.30 -31.13
CA LEU A 227 -12.06 31.90 -31.41
C LEU A 227 -12.17 33.37 -31.79
N ASP A 228 -13.21 33.78 -32.54
CA ASP A 228 -13.46 35.18 -32.86
C ASP A 228 -13.83 36.00 -31.61
N GLU A 229 -14.57 35.43 -30.66
CA GLU A 229 -14.89 36.09 -29.38
C GLU A 229 -13.64 36.31 -28.48
N ILE A 230 -12.71 35.36 -28.49
CA ILE A 230 -11.42 35.46 -27.77
C ILE A 230 -10.51 36.51 -28.43
N LEU A 231 -10.48 36.56 -29.77
CA LEU A 231 -9.69 37.53 -30.54
C LEU A 231 -10.29 38.95 -30.53
N ALA A 232 -11.62 39.08 -30.34
CA ALA A 232 -12.33 40.34 -30.26
C ALA A 232 -12.22 41.06 -28.89
N GLY A 233 -11.49 40.48 -27.92
CA GLY A 233 -11.19 41.16 -26.65
C GLY A 233 -12.36 41.22 -25.67
N GLY A 234 -13.19 40.17 -25.61
CA GLY A 234 -14.16 40.00 -24.53
C GLY A 234 -13.48 39.99 -23.14
N PRO A 235 -14.18 40.42 -22.06
CA PRO A 235 -13.58 40.54 -20.74
C PRO A 235 -13.08 39.17 -20.28
N SER A 236 -11.78 39.11 -19.99
CA SER A 236 -11.10 37.92 -19.48
C SER A 236 -11.84 37.40 -18.24
N THR A 237 -12.56 36.30 -18.37
CA THR A 237 -13.13 35.55 -17.23
C THR A 237 -12.07 34.63 -16.64
N ALA A 238 -10.85 35.14 -16.45
CA ALA A 238 -9.93 34.51 -15.51
C ALA A 238 -10.51 34.77 -14.11
N PRO A 239 -10.72 33.74 -13.27
CA PRO A 239 -11.12 33.98 -11.89
C PRO A 239 -10.06 34.88 -11.24
N GLU A 240 -10.45 36.08 -10.82
CA GLU A 240 -9.57 36.95 -10.06
C GLU A 240 -9.11 36.16 -8.82
N TRP A 241 -7.80 36.07 -8.64
CA TRP A 241 -7.21 35.32 -7.53
C TRP A 241 -7.69 35.95 -6.24
N THR A 242 -8.47 35.20 -5.44
CA THR A 242 -8.99 35.73 -4.18
C THR A 242 -7.87 35.84 -3.16
N ASP A 243 -8.01 36.73 -2.17
CA ASP A 243 -7.05 36.85 -1.07
C ASP A 243 -6.87 35.53 -0.30
N GLU A 244 -7.91 34.68 -0.25
CA GLU A 244 -7.82 33.33 0.31
C GLU A 244 -6.90 32.41 -0.50
N ASP A 245 -6.96 32.49 -1.84
CA ASP A 245 -6.13 31.67 -2.72
C ASP A 245 -4.67 32.08 -2.62
N LEU A 246 -4.39 33.37 -2.48
CA LEU A 246 -3.05 33.90 -2.19
C LEU A 246 -2.52 33.36 -0.85
N GLN A 247 -3.34 33.32 0.21
CA GLN A 247 -2.96 32.76 1.50
C GLN A 247 -2.72 31.24 1.43
N ARG A 248 -3.56 30.49 0.68
CA ARG A 248 -3.34 29.05 0.43
C ARG A 248 -2.03 28.80 -0.32
N LEU A 249 -1.70 29.63 -1.32
CA LEU A 249 -0.42 29.53 -2.01
C LEU A 249 0.76 29.82 -1.08
N GLN A 250 0.66 30.85 -0.24
CA GLN A 250 1.74 31.23 0.67
C GLN A 250 2.00 30.16 1.74
N THR A 251 0.95 29.53 2.27
CA THR A 251 1.09 28.40 3.20
C THR A 251 1.70 27.17 2.53
N LEU A 252 1.32 26.88 1.28
CA LEU A 252 1.96 25.83 0.48
C LEU A 252 3.44 26.12 0.22
N GLN A 253 3.78 27.35 -0.18
CA GLN A 253 5.17 27.77 -0.38
C GLN A 253 5.98 27.62 0.92
N GLN A 254 5.43 28.05 2.05
CA GLN A 254 6.10 27.92 3.34
C GLN A 254 6.28 26.45 3.74
N ASN A 255 5.31 25.59 3.44
CA ASN A 255 5.42 24.15 3.69
C ASN A 255 6.48 23.50 2.79
N GLN A 256 6.53 23.87 1.52
CA GLN A 256 7.57 23.44 0.57
C GLN A 256 8.96 23.88 1.06
N GLU A 257 9.11 25.12 1.52
CA GLU A 257 10.38 25.63 2.02
C GLU A 257 10.83 24.90 3.30
N LYS A 258 9.91 24.68 4.25
CA LYS A 258 10.17 23.89 5.46
C LYS A 258 10.59 22.46 5.11
N SER A 259 9.88 21.83 4.19
CA SER A 259 10.19 20.47 3.71
C SER A 259 11.58 20.40 3.07
N SER A 260 11.95 21.42 2.28
CA SER A 260 13.28 21.52 1.68
C SER A 260 14.40 21.65 2.71
N LYS A 261 14.18 22.40 3.80
CA LYS A 261 15.14 22.57 4.90
C LYS A 261 15.32 21.27 5.67
N ILE A 262 14.22 20.57 5.96
CA ILE A 262 14.25 19.27 6.64
C ILE A 262 15.03 18.25 5.81
N LEU A 263 14.76 18.17 4.51
CA LEU A 263 15.48 17.26 3.61
C LEU A 263 16.97 17.57 3.55
N ARG A 264 17.36 18.85 3.48
CA ARG A 264 18.78 19.27 3.53
C ARG A 264 19.45 18.85 4.83
N ALA A 265 18.81 19.09 5.97
CA ALA A 265 19.34 18.70 7.28
C ALA A 265 19.47 17.17 7.40
N LEU A 266 18.50 16.42 6.87
CA LEU A 266 18.54 14.96 6.87
C LEU A 266 19.68 14.42 5.96
N LEU A 267 19.88 15.03 4.80
CA LEU A 267 20.99 14.69 3.90
C LEU A 267 22.36 15.00 4.53
N GLU A 268 22.49 16.13 5.21
CA GLU A 268 23.70 16.51 5.95
C GLU A 268 24.01 15.51 7.07
N LEU A 269 22.99 15.11 7.84
CA LEU A 269 23.12 14.10 8.89
C LEU A 269 23.48 12.70 8.35
N LEU A 270 22.97 12.33 7.17
CA LEU A 270 23.30 11.06 6.52
C LEU A 270 24.74 11.06 5.97
N LEU A 271 25.24 12.21 5.50
CA LEU A 271 26.64 12.40 5.12
C LEU A 271 27.57 12.32 6.34
N GLU A 272 27.23 12.99 7.44
CA GLU A 272 28.03 13.00 8.68
C GLU A 272 28.15 11.60 9.30
N LYS A 273 27.07 10.81 9.25
CA LYS A 273 27.08 9.41 9.73
C LYS A 273 27.69 8.41 8.73
N GLY A 274 28.26 8.88 7.62
CA GLY A 274 28.92 8.04 6.61
C GLY A 274 27.99 7.05 5.90
N LYS A 275 26.66 7.26 5.98
CA LYS A 275 25.64 6.37 5.38
C LYS A 275 25.33 6.73 3.92
N LEU A 276 25.88 7.84 3.41
CA LEU A 276 25.67 8.32 2.04
C LEU A 276 26.98 8.88 1.49
N GLN A 277 27.38 8.46 0.28
CA GLN A 277 28.56 9.02 -0.39
C GLN A 277 28.19 10.24 -1.23
N GLN A 278 29.02 11.30 -1.19
CA GLN A 278 28.78 12.57 -1.90
C GLN A 278 28.57 12.41 -3.42
N ARG A 279 29.15 11.35 -4.02
CA ARG A 279 28.94 10.96 -5.42
C ARG A 279 27.53 10.46 -5.72
N GLU A 280 26.91 9.75 -4.78
CA GLU A 280 25.57 9.17 -4.93
C GLU A 280 24.48 10.24 -4.79
N LEU A 281 24.72 11.23 -3.91
CA LEU A 281 23.90 12.42 -3.78
C LEU A 281 23.90 13.27 -5.06
N ALA A 282 25.09 13.51 -5.63
CA ALA A 282 25.25 14.28 -6.86
C ALA A 282 24.60 13.60 -8.08
N ALA A 283 24.53 12.27 -8.11
CA ALA A 283 23.84 11.51 -9.15
C ALA A 283 22.30 11.63 -9.04
N ARG A 284 21.76 11.70 -7.82
CA ARG A 284 20.30 11.78 -7.58
C ARG A 284 19.71 13.19 -7.69
N MET A 285 20.51 14.25 -7.50
CA MET A 285 20.06 15.65 -7.64
C MET A 285 20.15 16.20 -9.08
N ARG A 286 20.68 15.42 -10.03
CA ARG A 286 20.87 15.84 -11.44
C ARG A 286 19.80 15.27 -12.40
N LEU A 287 18.73 14.70 -11.84
CA LEU A 287 17.49 14.28 -12.50
C LEU A 287 16.36 15.19 -12.04
#